data_AF-A0A1F3KVP3-F1
#
_entry.id   AF-A0A1F3KVP3-F1
#
_cell.length_a   1.000
_cell.length_b   1.000
_cell.length_c   1.000
_cell.angle_alpha   90.00
_cell.angle_beta   90.00
_cell.angle_gamma   90.00
#
_symmetry.space_group_name_H-M   'P 1'
#
loop_
_entity.id
_entity.type
_entity.pdbx_description
1 polymer ?
#
loop_
_entity_poly.entity_id
_entity_poly.type
_entity_poly.pdbx_seq_one_letter_code
_entity_poly.pdbx_strand_id
1 'polypeptide(L)'
;MKNEVSDEVSVEVSINDQQVNNLDISLNIIESDMVSLTITDALYGTTMITRLFFMGKGINRIIIDMSSLDSPEYFLLLTSGNGDILYNRQFVN
;
A
#
# COMPACT_ATOMS: atom_id res chain seq x y z
N MET A 1 12.44 28.13 23.33
CA MET A 1 11.20 27.65 22.71
C MET A 1 11.32 26.14 22.58
N LYS A 2 10.21 25.41 22.79
CA LYS A 2 10.17 23.94 22.80
C LYS A 2 10.55 23.41 21.41
N ASN A 3 11.36 22.34 21.36
CA ASN A 3 11.47 21.53 20.15
C ASN A 3 10.09 20.91 19.92
N GLU A 4 9.44 21.27 18.82
CA GLU A 4 8.28 20.55 18.31
C GLU A 4 8.74 19.13 17.99
N VAL A 5 8.04 18.16 18.57
CA VAL A 5 8.10 16.76 18.16
C VAL A 5 7.64 16.77 16.71
N SER A 6 8.51 16.36 15.79
CA SER A 6 8.06 15.98 14.46
C SER A 6 7.20 14.75 14.66
N ASP A 7 5.88 14.89 14.52
CA ASP A 7 4.96 13.76 14.42
C ASP A 7 5.31 13.03 13.11
N GLU A 8 6.36 12.21 13.17
CA GLU A 8 6.76 11.33 12.08
C GLU A 8 5.67 10.28 11.92
N VAL A 9 4.82 10.47 10.91
CA VAL A 9 3.90 9.45 10.42
C VAL A 9 4.74 8.23 10.02
N SER A 10 4.81 7.23 10.88
CA SER A 10 5.48 5.97 10.54
C SER A 10 4.49 5.04 9.87
N VAL A 11 4.84 4.61 8.66
CA VAL A 11 4.11 3.61 7.87
C VAL A 11 5.05 2.43 7.66
N GLU A 12 4.77 1.33 8.35
CA GLU A 12 5.48 0.07 8.12
C GLU A 12 4.64 -0.80 7.18
N VAL A 13 5.23 -1.15 6.03
CA VAL A 13 4.62 -2.01 5.02
C VAL A 13 5.53 -3.20 4.79
N SER A 14 5.07 -4.39 5.18
CA SER A 14 5.71 -5.65 4.81
C SER A 14 4.88 -6.37 3.77
N ILE A 15 5.56 -6.86 2.73
CA ILE A 15 4.97 -7.60 1.61
C ILE A 15 5.51 -9.02 1.66
N ASN A 16 4.62 -10.00 1.61
CA ASN A 16 5.00 -11.40 1.38
C ASN A 16 4.69 -11.78 -0.08
N ASP A 17 5.73 -11.70 -0.92
CA ASP A 17 5.70 -12.02 -2.35
C ASP A 17 5.83 -13.53 -2.64
N GLN A 18 6.06 -14.36 -1.63
CA GLN A 18 6.22 -15.80 -1.78
C GLN A 18 4.89 -16.57 -1.76
N GLN A 19 3.77 -15.90 -1.46
CA GLN A 19 2.47 -16.55 -1.49
C GLN A 19 1.92 -16.57 -2.91
N VAL A 20 1.89 -17.78 -3.50
CA VAL A 20 1.35 -18.02 -4.85
C VAL A 20 -0.05 -17.40 -4.95
N ASN A 21 -0.19 -16.40 -5.82
CA ASN A 21 -1.41 -15.66 -6.19
C ASN A 21 -1.95 -14.61 -5.19
N ASN A 22 -1.32 -14.34 -4.06
CA ASN A 22 -1.81 -13.33 -3.12
C ASN A 22 -0.71 -12.34 -2.73
N LEU A 23 -1.05 -11.06 -2.75
CA LEU A 23 -0.25 -10.00 -2.16
C LEU A 23 -0.74 -9.72 -0.74
N ASP A 24 0.04 -10.16 0.24
CA ASP A 24 -0.23 -9.94 1.66
C ASP A 24 0.57 -8.74 2.18
N ILE A 25 -0.15 -7.71 2.63
CA ILE A 25 0.38 -6.41 3.01
C ILE A 25 0.01 -6.17 4.47
N SER A 26 0.99 -6.17 5.36
CA SER A 26 0.77 -5.68 6.74
C SER A 26 0.98 -4.18 6.79
N LEU A 27 0.09 -3.49 7.48
CA LEU A 27 0.11 -2.04 7.66
C LEU A 27 0.21 -1.70 9.13
N ASN A 28 1.14 -0.81 9.46
CA ASN A 28 1.14 -0.09 10.72
C ASN A 28 1.10 1.41 10.40
N ILE A 29 -0.09 2.01 10.45
CA ILE A 29 -0.31 3.41 10.07
C ILE A 29 -0.94 4.13 11.26
N ILE A 30 -0.23 5.13 11.78
CA ILE A 30 -0.58 5.79 13.04
C ILE A 30 -1.56 6.95 12.82
N GLU A 31 -1.44 7.70 11.72
CA GLU A 31 -2.15 8.98 11.53
C GLU A 31 -2.67 9.21 10.10
N SER A 32 -3.41 8.24 9.54
CA SER A 32 -4.11 8.48 8.27
C SER A 32 -5.56 8.01 8.39
N ASP A 33 -6.54 8.91 8.26
CA ASP A 33 -7.96 8.55 8.31
C ASP A 33 -8.37 7.66 7.12
N MET A 34 -7.67 7.85 5.99
CA MET A 34 -7.91 7.14 4.75
C MET A 34 -6.59 6.75 4.09
N VAL A 35 -6.54 5.58 3.48
CA VAL A 35 -5.41 5.11 2.68
C VAL A 35 -5.94 4.62 1.34
N SER A 36 -5.34 5.11 0.25
CA SER A 36 -5.58 4.60 -1.09
C SER A 36 -4.43 3.67 -1.49
N LEU A 37 -4.79 2.46 -1.90
CA LEU A 37 -3.88 1.47 -2.45
C LEU A 37 -4.09 1.39 -3.95
N THR A 38 -3.01 1.51 -4.71
CA THR A 38 -3.01 1.37 -6.16
C THR A 38 -1.98 0.32 -6.57
N ILE A 39 -2.38 -0.63 -7.42
CA ILE A 39 -1.50 -1.56 -8.12
C ILE A 39 -1.52 -1.22 -9.60
N THR A 40 -0.36 -0.94 -10.15
CA THR A 40 -0.17 -0.59 -11.55
C THR A 40 0.74 -1.62 -12.20
N ASP A 41 0.35 -2.10 -13.37
CA ASP A 41 1.20 -2.93 -14.23
C ASP A 41 2.48 -2.16 -14.60
N ALA A 42 3.66 -2.72 -14.31
CA ALA A 42 4.92 -2.03 -14.53
C ALA A 42 5.32 -1.93 -16.01
N LEU A 43 4.85 -2.85 -16.86
CA LEU A 43 5.16 -2.88 -18.29
C LEU A 43 4.30 -1.89 -19.07
N TYR A 44 3.00 -1.86 -18.79
CA TYR A 44 2.03 -1.08 -19.54
C TYR A 44 1.62 0.22 -18.83
N GLY A 45 2.03 0.41 -17.57
CA GLY A 45 1.64 1.57 -16.75
C GLY A 45 0.14 1.63 -16.45
N THR A 46 -0.59 0.52 -16.67
CA THR A 46 -2.04 0.46 -16.52
C THR A 46 -2.41 0.16 -15.08
N THR A 47 -3.28 0.98 -14.48
CA THR A 47 -3.79 0.71 -13.13
C THR A 47 -4.71 -0.51 -13.16
N MET A 48 -4.34 -1.55 -12.40
CA MET A 48 -5.06 -2.82 -12.34
C MET A 48 -6.01 -2.85 -11.14
N ILE A 49 -5.58 -2.32 -9.99
CA ILE A 49 -6.36 -2.32 -8.76
C ILE A 49 -6.27 -0.94 -8.11
N THR A 50 -7.42 -0.43 -7.68
CA THR A 50 -7.51 0.69 -6.73
C THR A 50 -8.47 0.31 -5.61
N ARG A 51 -8.05 0.55 -4.36
CA ARG A 51 -8.86 0.31 -3.15
C ARG A 51 -8.67 1.45 -2.17
N LEU A 52 -9.78 1.84 -1.54
CA LEU A 52 -9.80 2.85 -0.48
C LEU A 52 -10.12 2.19 0.85
N PHE A 53 -9.31 2.50 1.85
CA PHE A 53 -9.45 1.99 3.22
C PHE A 53 -9.65 3.16 4.16
N PHE A 54 -10.63 3.06 5.05
CA PHE A 54 -10.84 4.02 6.12
C PHE A 54 -10.29 3.42 7.42
N MET A 55 -9.27 4.05 7.99
CA MET A 55 -8.44 3.47 9.06
C MET A 55 -9.09 3.50 10.44
N GLY A 56 -10.27 4.14 10.58
CA GLY A 56 -11.07 4.14 11.82
C GLY A 56 -11.51 2.76 12.33
N LYS A 57 -11.16 1.66 11.64
CA LYS A 57 -11.44 0.28 12.03
C LYS A 57 -10.19 -0.57 12.35
N GLY A 58 -8.99 0.01 12.43
CA GLY A 58 -7.78 -0.74 12.77
C GLY A 58 -7.36 -1.76 11.69
N ILE A 59 -7.45 -1.36 10.42
CA ILE A 59 -7.02 -2.19 9.30
C ILE A 59 -5.49 -2.24 9.31
N ASN A 60 -4.94 -3.33 9.85
CA ASN A 60 -3.49 -3.54 9.96
C ASN A 60 -2.98 -4.58 8.94
N ARG A 61 -3.86 -5.13 8.10
CA ARG A 61 -3.50 -6.13 7.08
C ARG A 61 -4.47 -6.10 5.91
N ILE A 62 -3.95 -6.17 4.70
CA ILE A 62 -4.68 -6.23 3.44
C ILE A 62 -4.16 -7.44 2.67
N ILE A 63 -5.07 -8.26 2.15
CA ILE A 63 -4.73 -9.36 1.25
C ILE A 63 -5.41 -9.06 -0.09
N ILE A 64 -4.61 -9.05 -1.16
CA ILE A 64 -5.09 -8.81 -2.52
C ILE A 64 -4.89 -10.08 -3.33
N ASP A 65 -5.97 -10.57 -3.92
CA ASP A 65 -5.93 -11.68 -4.87
C ASP A 65 -5.35 -11.18 -6.20
N MET A 66 -4.20 -11.73 -6.57
CA MET A 66 -3.44 -11.43 -7.79
C MET A 66 -3.65 -12.52 -8.87
N SER A 67 -4.48 -13.54 -8.63
CA SER A 67 -4.63 -14.72 -9.50
C SER A 67 -5.10 -14.43 -10.92
N SER A 68 -5.72 -13.27 -11.15
CA SER A 68 -6.22 -12.83 -12.45
C SER A 68 -5.31 -11.80 -13.14
N LEU A 69 -4.15 -11.51 -12.55
CA LEU A 69 -3.21 -10.51 -13.03
C LEU A 69 -1.98 -11.20 -13.63
N ASP A 70 -1.81 -11.07 -14.95
CA ASP A 70 -0.83 -11.85 -15.71
C ASP A 70 0.52 -11.13 -15.93
N SER A 71 0.65 -9.89 -15.46
CA SER A 71 1.89 -9.13 -15.58
C SER A 71 3.00 -9.73 -14.70
N PRO A 72 4.27 -9.72 -15.15
CA PRO A 72 5.39 -10.19 -14.35
C PRO A 72 5.76 -9.23 -13.21
N GLU A 73 5.47 -7.94 -13.36
CA GLU A 73 5.92 -6.90 -12.42
C GLU A 73 4.85 -5.83 -12.20
N TYR A 74 4.78 -5.33 -10.97
CA TYR A 74 3.80 -4.33 -10.56
C TYR A 74 4.43 -3.25 -9.67
N PHE A 75 3.83 -2.07 -9.69
CA PHE A 75 4.06 -1.03 -8.69
C PHE A 75 2.92 -1.03 -7.67
N LEU A 76 3.27 -1.14 -6.38
CA LEU A 76 2.38 -0.84 -5.27
C LEU A 76 2.61 0.60 -4.82
N LEU A 77 1.56 1.40 -4.87
CA LEU A 77 1.53 2.76 -4.33
C LEU A 77 0.48 2.85 -3.22
N LEU A 78 0.90 3.28 -2.04
CA LEU A 78 -0.02 3.69 -0.96
C LEU A 78 0.05 5.20 -0.80
N THR A 79 -1.11 5.84 -0.72
CA THR A 79 -1.25 7.28 -0.47
C THR A 79 -2.19 7.56 0.69
N SER A 80 -1.92 8.64 1.43
CA SER A 80 -2.80 9.14 2.50
C SER A 80 -4.08 9.73 1.90
N GLY A 81 -5.06 10.04 2.75
CA GLY A 81 -6.28 10.72 2.31
C GLY A 81 -6.05 12.11 1.72
N ASN A 82 -4.90 12.72 2.02
CA ASN A 82 -4.48 14.01 1.50
C ASN A 82 -3.61 13.89 0.23
N GLY A 83 -3.31 12.67 -0.21
CA GLY A 83 -2.52 12.38 -1.41
C GLY A 83 -1.02 12.24 -1.17
N ASP A 84 -0.55 12.29 0.08
CA ASP A 84 0.86 12.07 0.39
C ASP A 84 1.24 10.63 0.10
N ILE A 85 2.43 10.41 -0.47
CA ILE A 85 2.94 9.07 -0.73
C ILE A 85 3.42 8.46 0.58
N LEU A 86 2.74 7.39 1.00
CA LEU A 86 3.09 6.63 2.21
C LEU A 86 4.02 5.46 1.91
N TYR A 87 3.90 4.88 0.71
CA TYR A 87 4.72 3.76 0.26
C TYR A 87 4.72 3.67 -1.26
N ASN A 88 5.86 3.36 -1.86
CA ASN A 88 5.99 3.17 -3.30
C ASN A 88 7.08 2.12 -3.59
N ARG A 89 6.71 0.95 -4.09
CA ARG A 89 7.65 -0.14 -4.40
C ARG A 89 7.19 -0.95 -5.61
N GLN A 90 8.17 -1.38 -6.40
CA GLN A 90 8.00 -2.42 -7.42
C GLN A 90 8.20 -3.83 -6.84
N PHE A 91 7.39 -4.77 -7.26
CA PHE A 91 7.49 -6.19 -6.88
C PHE A 91 7.14 -7.10 -8.06
N VAL A 92 7.64 -8.34 -8.01
CA VAL A 92 7.41 -9.40 -9.00
C VAL A 92 6.25 -10.26 -8.50
N ASN A 93 5.39 -10.73 -9.41
CA ASN A 93 4.33 -11.69 -9.10
C ASN A 93 4.82 -13.14 -9.21
#